data_AF-A0A960J7J5-F1
#
_entry.id   AF-A0A960J7J5-F1
#
_cell.length_a   1.000
_cell.length_b   1.000
_cell.length_c   1.000
_cell.angle_alpha   90.00
_cell.angle_beta   90.00
_cell.angle_gamma   90.00
#
_symmetry.space_group_name_H-M   'P 1'
#
loop_
_entity.id
_entity.type
_entity.pdbx_description
1 polymer ?
#
loop_
_entity_poly.entity_id
_entity_poly.type
_entity_poly.pdbx_seq_one_letter_code
_entity_poly.pdbx_strand_id
1 'polypeptide(L)'
;HPWPSRIDDLERPDYVFFDLDPSEGYTFETVVKVAREFLKILGEIGAKAFPKTSGSRGIHIWLPLEREYSYEQARDFAQVVARIVHDALPKETTLERTVEKRPKGTIYLDYLQNSFGKPLATAYTVRPKPLATVSTPLALTELRKGLSPEKWTIETVPARAAKKDAWEGFWESRQRIEDLIGKIRDWMQKR
;
A
#
# COMPACT_ATOMS: atom_id res chain seq x y z
N HIS A 1 2.96 -3.54 15.44
CA HIS A 1 2.57 -2.39 14.60
C HIS A 1 3.62 -1.31 14.74
N PRO A 2 4.72 -1.34 13.97
CA PRO A 2 5.77 -0.33 14.07
C PRO A 2 5.32 0.99 13.46
N TRP A 3 5.96 2.08 13.89
CA TRP A 3 5.90 3.35 13.17
C TRP A 3 6.72 3.27 11.88
N PRO A 4 6.43 4.13 10.88
CA PRO A 4 7.24 4.22 9.68
C PRO A 4 8.58 4.94 9.91
N SER A 5 8.90 5.39 11.13
CA SER A 5 10.16 6.03 11.49
C SER A 5 10.99 5.19 12.47
N ARG A 6 12.26 5.55 12.66
CA ARG A 6 13.22 4.84 13.52
C ARG A 6 13.54 5.64 14.78
N ILE A 7 14.10 4.96 15.78
CA ILE A 7 14.38 5.54 17.11
C ILE A 7 15.31 6.75 17.11
N ASP A 8 16.15 6.89 16.08
CA ASP A 8 17.11 7.98 15.92
C ASP A 8 16.49 9.24 15.31
N ASP A 9 15.35 9.12 14.61
CA ASP A 9 14.53 10.26 14.18
C ASP A 9 13.10 9.77 13.99
N LEU A 10 12.25 10.08 14.97
CA LEU A 10 10.86 9.64 15.01
C LEU A 10 9.94 10.48 14.12
N GLU A 11 10.38 11.64 13.64
CA GLU A 11 9.55 12.59 12.87
C GLU A 11 9.67 12.38 11.36
N ARG A 12 10.70 11.65 10.92
CA ARG A 12 10.99 11.37 9.51
C ARG A 12 10.70 9.91 9.13
N PRO A 13 9.55 9.61 8.49
CA PRO A 13 9.27 8.26 8.02
C PRO A 13 10.24 7.79 6.93
N ASP A 14 10.57 6.50 6.97
CA ASP A 14 11.35 5.75 5.98
C ASP A 14 10.54 5.33 4.75
N TYR A 15 9.21 5.43 4.79
CA TYR A 15 8.33 5.00 3.71
C TYR A 15 6.96 5.65 3.79
N VAL A 16 6.34 5.82 2.62
CA VAL A 16 4.89 6.06 2.47
C VAL A 16 4.22 4.72 2.19
N PHE A 17 2.98 4.58 2.61
CA PHE A 17 2.19 3.42 2.25
C PHE A 17 0.77 3.80 1.84
N PHE A 18 0.24 3.03 0.90
CA PHE A 18 -1.13 3.11 0.41
C PHE A 18 -1.90 1.93 0.99
N ASP A 19 -2.83 2.21 1.90
CA ASP A 19 -3.69 1.19 2.50
C ASP A 19 -5.02 1.11 1.74
N LEU A 20 -5.29 -0.06 1.17
CA LEU A 20 -6.48 -0.35 0.39
C LEU A 20 -7.48 -1.08 1.29
N ASP A 21 -8.36 -0.31 1.96
CA ASP A 21 -9.35 -0.83 2.91
C ASP A 21 -10.70 -1.08 2.22
N PRO A 22 -11.12 -2.33 2.04
CA PRO A 22 -12.34 -2.63 1.31
C PRO A 22 -13.60 -2.31 2.12
N SER A 23 -14.58 -1.68 1.46
CA SER A 23 -15.92 -1.42 2.01
C SER A 23 -16.81 -2.68 1.93
N GLU A 24 -17.98 -2.65 2.57
CA GLU A 24 -18.95 -3.75 2.49
C GLU A 24 -19.30 -4.09 1.02
N GLY A 25 -19.45 -5.38 0.70
CA GLY A 25 -19.79 -5.84 -0.66
C GLY A 25 -18.62 -5.89 -1.64
N TYR A 26 -17.38 -5.71 -1.18
CA TYR A 26 -16.19 -5.87 -2.01
C TYR A 26 -15.94 -7.33 -2.43
N THR A 27 -15.20 -7.50 -3.52
CA THR A 27 -14.50 -8.76 -3.84
C THR A 27 -13.00 -8.53 -3.74
N PHE A 28 -12.23 -9.58 -3.42
CA PHE A 28 -10.77 -9.45 -3.35
C PHE A 28 -10.17 -9.14 -4.73
N GLU A 29 -10.83 -9.55 -5.80
CA GLU A 29 -10.52 -9.17 -7.18
C GLU A 29 -10.57 -7.65 -7.37
N THR A 30 -11.54 -6.94 -6.78
CA THR A 30 -11.58 -5.47 -6.81
C THR A 30 -10.36 -4.87 -6.08
N VAL A 31 -9.97 -5.44 -4.94
CA VAL A 31 -8.75 -5.02 -4.21
C VAL A 31 -7.50 -5.19 -5.08
N VAL A 32 -7.37 -6.34 -5.75
CA VAL A 32 -6.25 -6.62 -6.67
C VAL A 32 -6.27 -5.65 -7.85
N LYS A 33 -7.45 -5.36 -8.43
CA LYS A 33 -7.59 -4.40 -9.53
C LYS A 33 -7.08 -3.02 -9.13
N VAL A 34 -7.53 -2.51 -7.97
CA VAL A 34 -7.10 -1.21 -7.44
C VAL A 34 -5.60 -1.22 -7.14
N ALA A 35 -5.08 -2.27 -6.50
CA ALA A 35 -3.65 -2.39 -6.20
C ALA A 35 -2.77 -2.37 -7.47
N ARG A 36 -3.23 -3.04 -8.54
CA ARG A 36 -2.54 -3.02 -9.83
C ARG A 36 -2.54 -1.63 -10.46
N GLU A 37 -3.62 -0.87 -10.33
CA GLU A 37 -3.66 0.50 -10.86
C GLU A 37 -2.71 1.42 -10.10
N PHE A 38 -2.63 1.32 -8.78
CA PHE A 38 -1.60 2.01 -7.99
C PHE A 38 -0.19 1.70 -8.52
N LEU A 39 0.16 0.42 -8.65
CA LEU A 39 1.49 0.00 -9.08
C LEU A 39 1.79 0.37 -10.52
N LYS A 40 0.77 0.40 -11.40
CA LYS A 40 0.89 0.86 -12.78
C LYS A 40 1.21 2.36 -12.81
N ILE A 41 0.42 3.20 -12.13
CA ILE A 41 0.63 4.65 -12.10
C ILE A 41 1.98 5.00 -11.46
N LEU A 42 2.33 4.35 -10.35
CA LEU A 42 3.64 4.48 -9.72
C LEU A 42 4.76 4.05 -10.68
N GLY A 43 4.59 2.95 -11.42
CA GLY A 43 5.55 2.50 -12.42
C GLY A 43 5.70 3.45 -13.61
N GLU A 44 4.62 4.08 -14.07
CA GLU A 44 4.62 5.06 -15.17
C GLU A 44 5.41 6.34 -14.80
N ILE A 45 5.41 6.72 -13.52
CA ILE A 45 6.27 7.81 -12.99
C ILE A 45 7.65 7.32 -12.54
N GLY A 46 8.01 6.06 -12.83
CA GLY A 46 9.30 5.47 -12.47
C GLY A 46 9.50 5.23 -10.97
N ALA A 47 8.44 5.24 -10.17
CA ALA A 47 8.50 4.96 -8.75
C ALA A 47 8.62 3.44 -8.47
N LYS A 48 9.36 3.09 -7.43
CA LYS A 48 9.45 1.72 -6.89
C LYS A 48 8.51 1.55 -5.71
N ALA A 49 7.64 0.56 -5.80
CA ALA A 49 6.66 0.26 -4.77
C ALA A 49 6.46 -1.25 -4.59
N PHE A 50 6.12 -1.63 -3.36
CA PHE A 50 6.24 -2.99 -2.85
C PHE A 50 4.91 -3.41 -2.21
N PRO A 51 4.14 -4.31 -2.85
CA PRO A 51 2.85 -4.72 -2.34
C PRO A 51 2.96 -5.84 -1.31
N LYS A 52 2.03 -5.87 -0.37
CA LYS A 52 1.80 -6.99 0.54
C LYS A 52 0.32 -7.19 0.82
N THR A 53 -0.10 -8.41 1.12
CA THR A 53 -1.41 -8.57 1.76
C THR A 53 -1.40 -7.94 3.13
N SER A 54 -2.53 -7.41 3.57
CA SER A 54 -2.70 -6.96 4.96
C SER A 54 -2.72 -8.14 5.95
N GLY A 55 -2.96 -9.36 5.46
CA GLY A 55 -3.33 -10.53 6.27
C GLY A 55 -4.77 -10.46 6.80
N SER A 56 -5.56 -9.49 6.35
CA SER A 56 -6.98 -9.32 6.65
C SER A 56 -7.73 -9.18 5.32
N ARG A 57 -8.39 -8.04 5.08
CA ARG A 57 -9.23 -7.82 3.90
C ARG A 57 -8.52 -7.13 2.73
N GLY A 58 -7.53 -6.27 3.02
CA GLY A 58 -6.92 -5.35 2.07
C GLY A 58 -5.51 -5.73 1.62
N ILE A 59 -4.94 -4.86 0.78
CA ILE A 59 -3.55 -4.87 0.31
C ILE A 59 -2.90 -3.57 0.75
N HIS A 60 -1.65 -3.63 1.22
CA HIS A 60 -0.85 -2.43 1.45
C HIS A 60 0.21 -2.34 0.36
N ILE A 61 0.49 -1.13 -0.13
CA ILE A 61 1.57 -0.88 -1.10
C ILE A 61 2.54 0.09 -0.43
N TRP A 62 3.81 -0.29 -0.31
CA TRP A 62 4.82 0.50 0.37
C TRP A 62 5.77 1.13 -0.63
N LEU A 63 6.10 2.39 -0.43
CA LEU A 63 7.06 3.14 -1.23
C LEU A 63 8.16 3.64 -0.28
N PRO A 64 9.39 3.08 -0.36
CA PRO A 64 10.52 3.50 0.46
C PRO A 64 10.90 4.94 0.13
N LEU A 65 11.09 5.75 1.18
CA LEU A 65 11.42 7.16 1.12
C LEU A 65 12.79 7.43 1.74
N GLU A 66 13.44 8.49 1.26
CA GLU A 66 14.50 9.12 2.02
C GLU A 66 13.95 9.77 3.29
N ARG A 67 14.72 9.75 4.38
CA ARG A 67 14.32 10.27 5.70
C ARG A 67 14.42 11.80 5.78
N GLU A 68 13.89 12.49 4.77
CA GLU A 68 13.93 13.96 4.64
C GLU A 68 12.56 14.60 4.90
N TYR A 69 11.48 13.81 4.93
CA TYR A 69 10.10 14.31 4.91
C TYR A 69 9.43 14.22 6.26
N SER A 70 8.52 15.13 6.56
CA SER A 70 7.60 14.98 7.70
C SER A 70 6.47 13.99 7.37
N TYR A 71 5.77 13.50 8.40
CA TYR A 71 4.54 12.72 8.24
C TYR A 71 3.47 13.45 7.42
N GLU A 72 3.40 14.77 7.53
CA GLU A 72 2.47 15.58 6.74
C GLU A 72 2.83 15.54 5.25
N GLN A 73 4.10 15.75 4.90
CA GLN A 73 4.55 15.66 3.51
C GLN A 73 4.32 14.26 2.93
N ALA A 74 4.60 13.22 3.71
CA ALA A 74 4.35 11.83 3.34
C ALA A 74 2.84 11.56 3.09
N ARG A 75 1.97 12.03 4.00
CA ARG A 75 0.51 11.93 3.87
C ARG A 75 -0.02 12.67 2.66
N ASP A 76 0.46 13.89 2.41
CA ASP A 76 -0.01 14.73 1.32
C ASP A 76 0.41 14.14 -0.03
N PHE A 77 1.63 13.62 -0.14
CA PHE A 77 2.05 12.82 -1.30
C PHE A 77 1.15 11.59 -1.49
N ALA A 78 0.86 10.85 -0.40
CA ALA A 78 -0.03 9.69 -0.48
C ALA A 78 -1.44 10.08 -0.97
N GLN A 79 -1.95 11.24 -0.53
CA GLN A 79 -3.25 11.78 -0.94
C GLN A 79 -3.27 12.13 -2.42
N VAL A 80 -2.20 12.75 -2.96
CA VAL A 80 -2.09 13.07 -4.39
C VAL A 80 -2.20 11.80 -5.23
N VAL A 81 -1.42 10.77 -4.91
CA VAL A 81 -1.47 9.49 -5.65
C VAL A 81 -2.82 8.81 -5.49
N ALA A 82 -3.42 8.82 -4.28
CA ALA A 82 -4.74 8.25 -4.06
C ALA A 82 -5.83 8.94 -4.90
N ARG A 83 -5.78 10.27 -5.06
CA ARG A 83 -6.70 11.01 -5.94
C ARG A 83 -6.53 10.62 -7.40
N ILE A 84 -5.29 10.54 -7.89
CA ILE A 84 -5.00 10.12 -9.27
C ILE A 84 -5.55 8.71 -9.55
N VAL A 85 -5.39 7.77 -8.61
CA VAL A 85 -5.97 6.43 -8.74
C VAL A 85 -7.50 6.45 -8.66
N HIS A 86 -8.06 7.29 -7.79
CA HIS A 86 -9.51 7.45 -7.69
C HIS A 86 -10.11 7.96 -9.00
N ASP A 87 -9.49 8.94 -9.63
CA ASP A 87 -9.92 9.49 -10.92
C ASP A 87 -9.84 8.44 -12.04
N ALA A 88 -8.87 7.51 -11.96
CA ALA A 88 -8.74 6.40 -12.91
C ALA A 88 -9.78 5.28 -12.69
N LEU A 89 -10.19 5.04 -11.44
CA LEU A 89 -11.13 3.98 -11.04
C LEU A 89 -12.24 4.49 -10.10
N PRO A 90 -13.06 5.46 -10.52
CA PRO A 90 -14.01 6.14 -9.63
C PRO A 90 -15.17 5.24 -9.19
N LYS A 91 -15.42 4.14 -9.93
CA LYS A 91 -16.48 3.17 -9.58
C LYS A 91 -16.01 2.13 -8.58
N GLU A 92 -14.71 1.88 -8.50
CA GLU A 92 -14.11 0.83 -7.66
C GLU A 92 -13.45 1.39 -6.40
N THR A 93 -13.31 2.70 -6.29
CA THR A 93 -12.59 3.35 -5.19
C THR A 93 -13.41 4.45 -4.54
N THR A 94 -13.06 4.79 -3.30
CA THR A 94 -13.65 5.92 -2.59
C THR A 94 -12.61 6.65 -1.75
N LEU A 95 -12.79 7.97 -1.60
CA LEU A 95 -12.05 8.80 -0.63
C LEU A 95 -12.94 9.19 0.56
N GLU A 96 -14.17 8.66 0.64
CA GLU A 96 -15.08 8.88 1.77
C GLU A 96 -14.55 8.17 3.02
N ARG A 97 -14.34 8.96 4.07
CA ARG A 97 -13.73 8.50 5.31
C ARG A 97 -14.73 7.81 6.21
N THR A 98 -15.95 8.35 6.29
CA THR A 98 -17.01 7.84 7.13
C THR A 98 -17.48 6.49 6.60
N VAL A 99 -17.23 5.42 7.34
CA VAL A 99 -17.45 4.03 6.91
C VAL A 99 -18.89 3.82 6.43
N GLU A 100 -19.86 4.39 7.13
CA GLU A 100 -21.29 4.27 6.84
C GLU A 100 -21.70 4.98 5.54
N LYS A 101 -20.88 5.94 5.07
CA LYS A 101 -21.11 6.70 3.83
C LYS A 101 -20.35 6.12 2.63
N ARG A 102 -19.47 5.14 2.84
CA ARG A 102 -18.69 4.54 1.76
C ARG A 102 -19.61 3.76 0.81
N PRO A 103 -19.54 3.99 -0.51
CA PRO A 103 -20.32 3.21 -1.46
C PRO A 103 -19.96 1.71 -1.36
N LYS A 104 -20.96 0.84 -1.41
CA LYS A 104 -20.76 -0.62 -1.39
C LYS A 104 -19.91 -1.07 -2.57
N GLY A 105 -19.07 -2.08 -2.36
CA GLY A 105 -18.19 -2.65 -3.39
C GLY A 105 -16.94 -1.84 -3.70
N THR A 106 -16.75 -0.68 -3.06
CA THR A 106 -15.58 0.19 -3.30
C THR A 106 -14.44 -0.07 -2.32
N ILE A 107 -13.23 0.34 -2.72
CA ILE A 107 -12.02 0.29 -1.92
C ILE A 107 -11.70 1.71 -1.43
N TYR A 108 -11.69 1.91 -0.11
CA TYR A 108 -11.23 3.16 0.48
C TYR A 108 -9.71 3.26 0.37
N LEU A 109 -9.25 4.39 -0.15
CA LEU A 109 -7.82 4.67 -0.31
C LEU A 109 -7.33 5.46 0.90
N ASP A 110 -6.88 4.76 1.95
CA ASP A 110 -6.58 5.37 3.25
C ASP A 110 -5.20 6.03 3.31
N TYR A 111 -5.08 7.20 2.69
CA TYR A 111 -3.85 8.00 2.74
C TYR A 111 -3.53 8.53 4.15
N LEU A 112 -4.53 8.63 5.03
CA LEU A 112 -4.37 9.17 6.39
C LEU A 112 -3.61 8.22 7.30
N GLN A 113 -3.46 6.96 6.91
CA GLN A 113 -2.69 6.01 7.66
C GLN A 113 -1.20 6.41 7.74
N ASN A 114 -0.72 7.28 6.84
CA ASN A 114 0.60 7.93 6.93
C ASN A 114 0.69 9.06 7.97
N SER A 115 -0.29 9.23 8.86
CA SER A 115 -0.21 10.21 9.96
C SER A 115 0.65 9.68 11.11
N PHE A 116 1.25 10.59 11.88
CA PHE A 116 2.04 10.25 13.05
C PHE A 116 1.28 9.34 14.03
N GLY A 117 1.94 8.31 14.55
CA GLY A 117 1.39 7.40 15.55
C GLY A 117 0.36 6.37 15.04
N LYS A 118 0.04 6.37 13.74
CA LYS A 118 -0.95 5.43 13.18
C LYS A 118 -0.43 3.98 13.15
N PRO A 119 -1.20 3.00 13.65
CA PRO A 119 -0.73 1.62 13.74
C PRO A 119 -0.82 0.90 12.40
N LEU A 120 0.28 0.30 11.92
CA LEU A 120 0.29 -0.49 10.70
C LEU A 120 0.87 -1.89 10.96
N ALA A 121 0.20 -2.94 10.47
CA ALA A 121 0.77 -4.28 10.49
C ALA A 121 1.96 -4.33 9.51
N THR A 122 3.15 -4.67 10.00
CA THR A 122 4.35 -4.79 9.15
C THR A 122 4.35 -6.12 8.40
N ALA A 123 5.29 -6.27 7.46
CA ALA A 123 5.53 -7.55 6.79
C ALA A 123 5.72 -8.69 7.81
N TYR A 124 5.20 -9.86 7.48
CA TYR A 124 5.23 -11.08 8.28
C TYR A 124 4.51 -11.04 9.63
N THR A 125 3.73 -9.99 9.90
CA THR A 125 2.86 -9.93 11.09
C THR A 125 1.67 -10.89 10.95
N VAL A 126 1.51 -11.82 11.91
CA VAL A 126 0.31 -12.65 12.07
C VAL A 126 -0.88 -11.78 12.49
N ARG A 127 -2.05 -12.04 11.93
CA ARG A 127 -3.29 -11.32 12.22
C ARG A 127 -4.22 -12.17 13.11
N PRO A 128 -4.97 -11.55 14.03
CA PRO A 128 -5.96 -12.24 14.86
C PRO A 128 -7.20 -12.59 14.02
N LYS A 129 -7.04 -13.57 13.13
CA LYS A 129 -8.06 -14.13 12.24
C LYS A 129 -8.13 -15.64 12.49
N PRO A 130 -9.27 -16.31 12.20
CA PRO A 130 -9.42 -17.74 12.46
C PRO A 130 -8.30 -18.62 11.86
N LEU A 131 -7.77 -18.24 10.70
CA LEU A 131 -6.68 -18.96 10.01
C LEU A 131 -5.27 -18.48 10.39
N ALA A 132 -5.13 -17.56 11.37
CA ALA A 132 -3.86 -16.91 11.70
C ALA A 132 -3.12 -16.38 10.46
N THR A 133 -3.85 -15.69 9.57
CA THR A 133 -3.33 -15.16 8.32
C THR A 133 -2.23 -14.13 8.56
N VAL A 134 -1.29 -14.02 7.62
CA VAL A 134 -0.09 -13.20 7.78
C VAL A 134 -0.07 -12.07 6.75
N SER A 135 0.34 -10.88 7.19
CA SER A 135 0.60 -9.77 6.28
C SER A 135 1.84 -10.07 5.44
N THR A 136 1.64 -10.51 4.20
CA THR A 136 2.69 -11.21 3.46
C THR A 136 3.18 -10.40 2.26
N PRO A 137 4.49 -10.06 2.17
CA PRO A 137 5.10 -9.45 0.99
C PRO A 137 4.80 -10.21 -0.28
N LEU A 138 4.51 -9.50 -1.38
CA LEU A 138 4.14 -10.07 -2.69
C LEU A 138 5.07 -9.56 -3.79
N ALA A 139 5.40 -10.44 -4.73
CA ALA A 139 5.95 -10.03 -6.01
C ALA A 139 4.84 -9.43 -6.89
N LEU A 140 5.19 -8.51 -7.79
CA LEU A 140 4.22 -7.86 -8.70
C LEU A 140 3.45 -8.89 -9.56
N THR A 141 4.09 -10.00 -9.92
CA THR A 141 3.50 -11.09 -10.72
C THR A 141 2.45 -11.91 -9.95
N GLU A 142 2.41 -11.79 -8.62
CA GLU A 142 1.42 -12.47 -7.77
C GLU A 142 0.11 -11.68 -7.64
N LEU A 143 0.10 -10.38 -7.98
CA LEU A 143 -1.11 -9.55 -7.99
C LEU A 143 -1.97 -9.83 -9.22
N ARG A 144 -2.64 -10.98 -9.22
CA ARG A 144 -3.50 -11.45 -10.31
C ARG A 144 -4.80 -12.06 -9.79
N LYS A 145 -5.74 -12.33 -10.69
CA LYS A 145 -7.01 -13.00 -10.37
C LYS A 145 -6.77 -14.32 -9.62
N GLY A 146 -7.57 -14.61 -8.59
CA GLY A 146 -7.41 -15.79 -7.74
C GLY A 146 -6.34 -15.66 -6.64
N LEU A 147 -5.78 -14.47 -6.45
CA LEU A 147 -5.05 -14.15 -5.23
C LEU A 147 -5.99 -14.25 -4.03
N SER A 148 -5.55 -14.88 -2.95
CA SER A 148 -6.31 -14.91 -1.69
C SER A 148 -5.34 -14.75 -0.52
N PRO A 149 -5.62 -13.86 0.44
CA PRO A 149 -4.77 -13.67 1.61
C PRO A 149 -4.73 -14.90 2.53
N GLU A 150 -5.74 -15.78 2.45
CA GLU A 150 -5.84 -17.01 3.25
C GLU A 150 -4.78 -18.06 2.90
N LYS A 151 -4.10 -17.91 1.76
CA LYS A 151 -2.96 -18.76 1.37
C LYS A 151 -1.75 -18.62 2.29
N TRP A 152 -1.66 -17.50 3.02
CA TRP A 152 -0.53 -17.19 3.89
C TRP A 152 -0.95 -17.14 5.34
N THR A 153 -0.59 -18.19 6.07
CA THR A 153 -0.86 -18.39 7.48
C THR A 153 0.45 -18.53 8.25
N ILE A 154 0.38 -18.53 9.58
CA ILE A 154 1.54 -18.80 10.44
C ILE A 154 2.25 -20.11 10.07
N GLU A 155 1.53 -21.10 9.53
CA GLU A 155 2.06 -22.40 9.11
C GLU A 155 2.70 -22.37 7.72
N THR A 156 2.12 -21.62 6.77
CA THR A 156 2.59 -21.64 5.37
C THR A 156 3.67 -20.61 5.06
N VAL A 157 3.75 -19.53 5.84
CA VAL A 157 4.69 -18.43 5.61
C VAL A 157 6.17 -18.80 5.81
N PRO A 158 6.58 -19.65 6.78
CA PRO A 158 7.98 -20.04 6.91
C PRO A 158 8.57 -20.63 5.61
N ALA A 159 7.83 -21.51 4.93
CA ALA A 159 8.24 -22.09 3.65
C ALA A 159 8.28 -21.05 2.51
N ARG A 160 7.46 -20.00 2.58
CA ARG A 160 7.53 -18.86 1.65
C ARG A 160 8.76 -18.00 1.91
N ALA A 161 9.03 -17.67 3.17
CA ALA A 161 10.14 -16.81 3.57
C ALA A 161 11.52 -17.41 3.26
N ALA A 162 11.60 -18.74 3.16
CA ALA A 162 12.81 -19.44 2.71
C ALA A 162 13.09 -19.32 1.19
N LYS A 163 12.14 -18.81 0.40
CA LYS A 163 12.31 -18.57 -1.04
C LYS A 163 12.93 -17.18 -1.28
N LYS A 164 13.13 -16.84 -2.55
CA LYS A 164 13.56 -15.49 -2.95
C LYS A 164 12.65 -14.42 -2.34
N ASP A 165 13.26 -13.40 -1.76
CA ASP A 165 12.54 -12.27 -1.17
C ASP A 165 11.72 -11.51 -2.23
N ALA A 166 10.43 -11.35 -1.94
CA ALA A 166 9.51 -10.60 -2.80
C ALA A 166 9.77 -9.08 -2.74
N TRP A 167 10.41 -8.60 -1.68
CA TRP A 167 10.76 -7.20 -1.45
C TRP A 167 12.27 -6.95 -1.55
N GLU A 168 13.00 -7.81 -2.25
CA GLU A 168 14.42 -7.59 -2.57
C GLU A 168 14.64 -6.17 -3.13
N GLY A 169 15.58 -5.43 -2.55
CA GLY A 169 15.89 -4.06 -2.96
C GLY A 169 15.05 -2.95 -2.29
N PHE A 170 14.19 -3.29 -1.31
CA PHE A 170 13.31 -2.30 -0.65
C PHE A 170 14.08 -1.12 -0.07
N TRP A 171 15.14 -1.38 0.71
CA TRP A 171 15.89 -0.32 1.40
C TRP A 171 16.85 0.44 0.48
N GLU A 172 17.26 -0.18 -0.62
CA GLU A 172 18.10 0.39 -1.67
C GLU A 172 17.30 1.29 -2.63
N SER A 173 15.97 1.16 -2.63
CA SER A 173 15.06 1.88 -3.53
C SER A 173 14.46 3.15 -2.92
N ARG A 174 15.10 3.77 -1.91
CA ARG A 174 14.60 5.01 -1.30
C ARG A 174 14.46 6.12 -2.35
N GLN A 175 13.41 6.90 -2.23
CA GLN A 175 13.00 7.89 -3.23
C GLN A 175 12.66 9.23 -2.58
N ARG A 176 12.77 10.29 -3.38
CA ARG A 176 12.48 11.67 -3.00
C ARG A 176 11.11 12.12 -3.50
N ILE A 177 10.32 12.76 -2.65
CA ILE A 177 8.95 13.19 -2.97
C ILE A 177 8.96 14.23 -4.09
N GLU A 178 9.88 15.20 -4.08
CA GLU A 178 9.95 16.25 -5.10
C GLU A 178 10.21 15.69 -6.51
N ASP A 179 11.06 14.66 -6.63
CA ASP A 179 11.34 14.01 -7.91
C ASP A 179 10.09 13.29 -8.44
N LEU A 180 9.37 12.61 -7.54
CA LEU A 180 8.13 11.92 -7.88
C LEU A 180 7.02 12.90 -8.26
N ILE A 181 6.89 14.03 -7.55
CA ILE A 181 5.93 15.08 -7.88
C ILE A 181 6.26 15.73 -9.23
N GLY A 182 7.54 15.97 -9.53
CA GLY A 182 7.99 16.42 -10.85
C GLY A 182 7.55 15.46 -11.95
N LYS A 183 7.81 14.16 -11.77
CA LYS A 183 7.41 13.12 -12.73
C LYS A 183 5.89 12.97 -12.86
N ILE A 184 5.13 13.11 -11.77
CA ILE A 184 3.65 13.13 -11.81
C ILE A 184 3.17 14.29 -12.67
N ARG A 185 3.73 15.49 -12.49
CA ARG A 185 3.37 16.68 -13.28
C ARG A 185 3.61 16.45 -14.76
N ASP A 186 4.80 15.96 -15.13
CA ASP A 186 5.16 15.67 -16.51
C ASP A 186 4.30 14.57 -17.13
N TRP A 187 3.94 13.56 -16.32
CA TRP A 187 3.06 12.46 -16.73
C TRP A 187 1.63 12.96 -16.98
N MET A 188 1.09 13.83 -16.12
CA MET A 188 -0.25 14.41 -16.28
C MET A 188 -0.36 15.29 -17.52
N GLN A 189 0.69 16.02 -17.91
CA GLN A 189 0.69 16.87 -19.11
C GLN A 189 0.67 16.09 -20.43
N LYS A 190 1.03 14.80 -20.40
CA LYS A 190 1.08 13.93 -21.59
C LYS A 190 -0.23 13.19 -21.85
N ARG A 191 -1.24 13.36 -20.99
CA ARG A 191 -2.55 12.72 -21.07
C ARG A 191 -3.63 13.73 -21.43
#